data_AF-A0A497NGV5-F1
#
_entry.id   AF-A0A497NGV5-F1
#
_cell.length_a   1.000
_cell.length_b   1.000
_cell.length_c   1.000
_cell.angle_alpha   90.00
_cell.angle_beta   90.00
_cell.angle_gamma   90.00
#
_symmetry.space_group_name_H-M   'P 1'
#
loop_
_entity.id
_entity.type
_entity.pdbx_description
1 polymer ?
#
loop_
_entity_poly.entity_id
_entity_poly.type
_entity_poly.pdbx_seq_one_letter_code
_entity_poly.pdbx_strand_id
1 'polypeptide(L)' 'MSKVPDTKEYLQQCICGGCPSYNQCMKDKSEGLYCAKAKSACEFEKNGCMCLACPLTSEFNLEKLYYCEIGASE' A
#
# COMPACT_ATOMS: atom_id res chain seq x y z
N MET A 1 -4.48 -12.42 -7.08
CA MET A 1 -3.54 -11.79 -8.03
C MET A 1 -3.07 -10.46 -7.42
N SER A 2 -1.77 -10.24 -7.25
CA SER A 2 -1.24 -8.93 -6.84
C SER A 2 -1.52 -7.95 -7.98
N LYS A 3 -2.42 -6.97 -7.77
CA LYS A 3 -2.82 -6.02 -8.82
C LYS A 3 -1.68 -5.08 -9.24
N VAL A 4 -0.71 -4.84 -8.35
CA VAL A 4 0.42 -3.92 -8.62
C VAL A 4 1.76 -4.65 -8.51
N PRO A 5 2.61 -4.58 -9.56
CA PRO A 5 3.95 -5.17 -9.52
C PRO A 5 4.92 -4.33 -8.69
N ASP A 6 5.88 -5.01 -8.07
CA ASP A 6 6.89 -4.39 -7.21
C ASP A 6 8.06 -3.87 -8.08
N THR A 7 7.86 -2.71 -8.71
CA THR A 7 8.92 -2.03 -9.48
C THR A 7 9.37 -0.78 -8.74
N LYS A 8 10.65 -0.42 -8.89
CA LYS A 8 11.20 0.81 -8.33
C LYS A 8 10.40 2.05 -8.72
N GLU A 9 9.90 2.09 -9.95
CA GLU A 9 9.12 3.22 -10.46
C GLU A 9 7.81 3.40 -9.68
N TYR A 10 7.05 2.32 -9.47
CA TYR A 10 5.82 2.37 -8.67
C TYR A 10 6.12 2.63 -7.19
N LEU A 11 7.19 2.06 -6.63
CA LEU A 11 7.65 2.37 -5.28
C LEU A 11 8.01 3.86 -5.10
N GLN A 12 8.60 4.50 -6.12
CA GLN A 12 8.95 5.92 -6.11
C GLN A 12 7.70 6.81 -6.28
N GLN A 13 6.71 6.35 -7.03
CA GLN A 13 5.43 7.06 -7.22
C GLN A 13 4.47 6.90 -6.02
N CYS A 14 4.55 5.78 -5.28
CA CYS A 14 3.73 5.57 -4.08
C CYS A 14 4.28 6.39 -2.92
N ILE A 15 3.48 7.35 -2.44
CA ILE A 15 3.75 8.10 -1.21
C ILE A 15 3.50 7.29 0.08
N CYS A 16 3.30 5.99 -0.08
CA CYS A 16 2.79 5.06 0.92
C CYS A 16 3.79 4.85 2.07
N GLY A 17 5.10 5.03 1.83
CA GLY A 17 6.12 5.04 2.88
C GLY A 17 6.04 6.25 3.83
N GLY A 18 5.28 7.30 3.47
CA GLY A 18 5.02 8.46 4.33
C GLY A 18 3.73 8.34 5.15
N CYS A 19 3.00 7.22 5.06
CA CYS A 19 1.80 7.03 5.85
C CYS A 19 2.10 6.90 7.34
N PRO A 20 1.29 7.50 8.23
CA PRO A 20 1.41 7.27 9.67
C PRO A 20 1.06 5.82 10.06
N SER A 21 0.32 5.10 9.20
CA SER A 21 0.13 3.65 9.32
C SER A 21 1.33 2.80 8.85
N TYR A 22 2.38 3.40 8.29
CA TYR A 22 3.56 2.66 7.80
C TYR A 22 4.53 2.39 8.95
N ASN A 23 4.48 1.15 9.46
CA ASN A 23 5.29 0.72 10.59
C ASN A 23 6.65 0.14 10.19
N GLN A 24 7.55 0.03 11.17
CA GLN A 24 8.87 -0.59 11.01
C GLN A 24 8.79 -1.99 10.38
N CYS A 25 7.78 -2.80 10.72
CA CYS A 25 7.57 -4.14 10.15
C CYS A 25 7.37 -4.10 8.62
N MET A 26 6.62 -3.12 8.12
CA MET A 26 6.43 -2.92 6.68
C MET A 26 7.71 -2.41 6.02
N LYS A 27 8.49 -1.60 6.74
CA LYS A 27 9.79 -1.11 6.29
C LYS A 27 10.81 -2.24 6.14
N ASP A 28 10.84 -3.15 7.11
CA ASP A 28 11.70 -4.33 7.12
C ASP A 28 11.36 -5.28 5.97
N LYS A 29 10.06 -5.50 5.75
CA LYS A 29 9.55 -6.28 4.62
C LYS A 29 9.56 -5.56 3.27
N SER A 30 10.05 -4.32 3.24
CA SER A 30 10.01 -3.45 2.05
C SER A 30 8.63 -3.37 1.39
N GLU A 31 7.55 -3.38 2.19
CA GLU A 31 6.17 -3.28 1.73
C GLU A 31 5.78 -1.82 1.38
N GLY A 32 6.60 -1.12 0.61
CA GLY A 32 6.30 0.25 0.18
C GLY A 32 5.04 0.36 -0.70
N LEU A 33 4.55 -0.76 -1.25
CA LEU A 33 3.33 -0.86 -2.05
C LEU A 33 2.20 -1.58 -1.32
N TYR A 34 2.26 -1.70 0.01
CA TYR A 34 1.24 -2.41 0.81
C TYR A 34 -0.20 -1.93 0.56
N CYS A 35 -0.38 -0.66 0.24
CA CYS A 35 -1.66 -0.08 -0.15
C CYS A 35 -2.18 -0.43 -1.54
N ALA A 36 -1.38 -1.09 -2.36
CA ALA A 36 -1.72 -1.38 -3.75
C ALA A 36 -1.54 -2.86 -4.09
N LYS A 37 -0.73 -3.58 -3.28
CA LYS A 37 -0.29 -4.95 -3.56
C LYS A 37 -1.21 -6.00 -2.93
N ALA A 38 -1.30 -6.05 -1.61
CA ALA A 38 -2.07 -7.03 -0.86
C ALA A 38 -2.16 -6.66 0.63
N LYS A 39 -2.95 -7.43 1.39
CA LYS A 39 -3.01 -7.31 2.85
C LYS A 39 -1.61 -7.53 3.44
N SER A 40 -1.12 -6.56 4.20
CA SER A 40 0.10 -6.70 4.97
C SER A 40 -0.09 -7.74 6.06
N ALA A 41 0.94 -8.58 6.22
CA ALA A 41 1.01 -9.54 7.33
C ALA A 41 1.49 -8.90 8.64
N CYS A 42 1.80 -7.61 8.63
CA CYS A 42 2.19 -6.84 9.81
C CYS A 42 0.96 -6.25 10.51
N GLU A 43 0.99 -6.15 11.83
CA GLU A 43 0.05 -5.34 12.59
C GLU A 43 0.41 -3.86 12.50
N PHE A 44 -0.60 -3.02 12.27
CA PHE A 44 -0.48 -1.57 12.21
C PHE A 44 -1.76 -0.92 12.68
N GLU A 45 -1.64 0.29 13.22
CA GLU A 45 -2.79 1.10 13.59
C GLU A 45 -3.23 1.99 12.41
N LYS A 46 -4.55 2.15 12.24
CA LYS A 46 -5.13 3.07 11.28
C LYS A 46 -5.08 4.50 11.79
N ASN A 47 -3.89 5.06 11.88
CA ASN A 47 -3.68 6.48 12.17
C ASN A 47 -3.92 7.39 10.95
N GLY A 48 -4.39 6.82 9.84
CA GLY A 48 -4.67 7.53 8.59
C GLY A 48 -3.80 7.01 7.45
N CYS A 49 -4.37 6.93 6.27
CA CYS A 49 -3.69 6.39 5.10
C CYS A 49 -3.96 7.27 3.88
N MET A 50 -2.88 7.73 3.23
CA MET A 50 -2.91 8.64 2.08
C MET A 50 -2.96 7.88 0.75
N CYS A 51 -3.36 6.61 0.79
CA CYS A 51 -3.23 5.75 -0.38
C CYS A 51 -4.18 6.13 -1.53
N LEU A 52 -5.28 6.85 -1.29
CA LEU A 52 -6.04 7.47 -2.39
C LEU A 52 -5.28 8.57 -3.14
N ALA A 53 -4.30 9.21 -2.51
CA ALA A 53 -3.49 10.24 -3.18
C ALA A 53 -2.34 9.63 -3.99
N CYS A 54 -2.15 8.31 -3.93
CA CYS A 54 -1.19 7.62 -4.76
C CYS A 54 -1.71 7.51 -6.20
N PRO A 55 -0.93 7.90 -7.23
CA PRO A 55 -1.36 7.80 -8.63
C PRO A 55 -1.62 6.35 -9.07
N LEU A 56 -0.96 5.38 -8.42
CA LEU A 56 -1.19 3.95 -8.64
C LEU A 56 -2.64 3.56 -8.36
N THR A 57 -3.31 4.27 -7.46
CA THR A 57 -4.67 3.98 -7.06
C THR A 57 -5.64 4.25 -8.21
N SER A 58 -5.39 5.30 -8.98
CA SER A 58 -6.12 5.57 -10.23
C SER A 58 -5.69 4.65 -11.37
N GLU A 59 -4.38 4.44 -11.57
CA GLU A 59 -3.85 3.57 -12.63
C GLU A 59 -4.37 2.14 -12.53
N PHE A 60 -4.39 1.58 -11.31
CA PHE A 60 -4.80 0.21 -11.05
C PHE A 60 -6.26 0.07 -10.61
N ASN A 61 -7.05 1.15 -10.70
CA ASN A 61 -8.46 1.21 -10.30
C ASN A 61 -8.69 0.59 -8.91
N LEU A 62 -7.89 1.05 -7.94
CA LEU A 62 -7.95 0.64 -6.56
C LEU A 62 -9.03 1.47 -5.85
N GLU A 63 -10.20 0.87 -5.63
CA GLU A 63 -11.35 1.58 -5.06
C GLU A 63 -11.27 1.72 -3.54
N LYS A 64 -10.45 0.89 -2.88
CA LYS A 64 -10.31 0.86 -1.42
C LYS A 64 -9.12 1.68 -0.94
N LEU A 65 -9.33 2.41 0.16
CA LEU A 65 -8.29 3.16 0.88
C LEU A 65 -7.28 2.28 1.64
N TYR A 66 -7.74 1.14 2.14
CA TYR A 66 -7.00 0.27 3.07
C TYR A 66 -6.76 -1.13 2.50
N TYR A 67 -6.24 -1.23 1.27
CA TYR A 67 -5.87 -2.54 0.70
C TYR A 67 -4.84 -3.30 1.55
N CYS A 68 -4.01 -2.57 2.29
CA CYS A 68 -3.06 -3.13 3.26
C CYS A 68 -3.71 -3.87 4.42
N GLU A 69 -4.96 -3.56 4.76
CA GLU A 69 -5.70 -4.28 5.80
C GLU A 69 -6.69 -5.27 5.19
N ILE A 70 -7.47 -4.78 4.22
CA ILE A 70 -8.62 -5.50 3.67
C ILE A 70 -8.14 -6.57 2.68
N GLY A 71 -6.94 -6.40 2.12
CA GLY A 71 -6.46 -7.17 1.00
C GLY A 71 -7.13 -6.77 -0.30
N ALA A 72 -6.40 -6.91 -1.41
CA ALA A 72 -7.01 -6.94 -2.74
C ALA A 72 -7.71 -8.29 -2.93
N SER A 73 -8.72 -8.57 -2.12
CA SER A 73 -9.49 -9.80 -2.21
C SER A 73 -10.54 -9.66 -3.31
N GLU A 74 -10.28 -10.43 -4.37
CA GLU A 74 -11.10 -10.95 -5.49
C GLU A 74 -12.16 -10.05 -6.13
#